data_AF-A0A3M1FQM1-F1
#
_entry.id   AF-A0A3M1FQM1-F1
#
_cell.length_a   1.000
_cell.length_b   1.000
_cell.length_c   1.000
_cell.angle_alpha   90.00
_cell.angle_beta   90.00
_cell.angle_gamma   90.00
#
_symmetry.space_group_name_H-M   'P 1'
#
loop_
_entity.id
_entity.type
_entity.pdbx_description
1 polymer ?
#
loop_
_entity_poly.entity_id
_entity_poly.type
_entity_poly.pdbx_seq_one_letter_code
_entity_poly.pdbx_strand_id
1 'polypeptide(L)'
;MRGKNYIFVLLAAAALLAGTAIIRETSRRDALLSSLQATVAGNAELSFIPQTRHIAAPKSSSHGTRISVIGTSFLSPWGPATQITKGDENANLQFSREISLSLFRGNAERFLNFFSRHGGNDVAYLRRQLGTSFLQSPLLFYDQILASTPANISPFSWAHDIKTELLLLTLKKSLTKEAKGGIWKFSTKTLQGFQIGNPKLQKVVFLYLFTPAQEYDVVVSGASQEEIDTFLSSFTASSTS
;
A
#
# COMPACT_ATOMS: atom_id res chain seq x y z
N MET A 1 -4.67 -18.62 -0.51
CA MET A 1 -5.26 -17.53 -1.31
C MET A 1 -4.61 -16.19 -0.97
N ARG A 2 -3.35 -15.89 -1.37
CA ARG A 2 -2.66 -14.67 -0.87
C ARG A 2 -1.67 -13.97 -1.84
N GLY A 3 -1.75 -14.26 -3.14
CA GLY A 3 -1.09 -13.45 -4.20
C GLY A 3 -2.07 -12.53 -4.96
N LYS A 4 -3.35 -12.50 -4.55
CA LYS A 4 -4.43 -11.87 -5.33
C LYS A 4 -4.41 -10.35 -5.24
N ASN A 5 -4.07 -9.74 -4.10
CA ASN A 5 -4.22 -8.29 -3.93
C ASN A 5 -3.26 -7.49 -4.83
N TYR A 6 -2.00 -7.92 -4.98
CA TYR A 6 -1.06 -7.31 -5.93
C TYR A 6 -1.52 -7.49 -7.38
N ILE A 7 -1.93 -8.69 -7.76
CA ILE A 7 -2.44 -8.99 -9.11
C ILE A 7 -3.69 -8.15 -9.43
N PHE A 8 -4.55 -7.87 -8.44
CA PHE A 8 -5.72 -7.01 -8.61
C PHE A 8 -5.36 -5.52 -8.79
N VAL A 9 -4.40 -4.98 -8.01
CA VAL A 9 -3.89 -3.60 -8.20
C VAL A 9 -3.36 -3.44 -9.63
N LEU A 10 -2.64 -4.45 -10.08
CA LEU A 10 -1.91 -4.46 -11.33
C LEU A 10 -2.81 -4.72 -12.56
N LEU A 11 -3.83 -5.59 -12.44
CA LEU A 11 -4.87 -5.78 -13.47
C LEU A 11 -5.80 -4.58 -13.62
N ALA A 12 -6.16 -3.91 -12.52
CA ALA A 12 -7.03 -2.73 -12.56
C ALA A 12 -6.36 -1.56 -13.30
N ALA A 13 -5.06 -1.37 -13.08
CA ALA A 13 -4.29 -0.35 -13.80
C ALA A 13 -4.11 -0.70 -15.29
N ALA A 14 -3.84 -1.96 -15.65
CA ALA A 14 -3.73 -2.39 -17.05
C ALA A 14 -5.05 -2.21 -17.84
N ALA A 15 -6.20 -2.49 -17.21
CA ALA A 15 -7.51 -2.28 -17.83
C ALA A 15 -7.81 -0.80 -18.10
N LEU A 16 -7.36 0.10 -17.22
CA LEU A 16 -7.52 1.55 -17.39
C LEU A 16 -6.65 2.08 -18.54
N LEU A 17 -5.42 1.57 -18.67
CA LEU A 17 -4.48 1.97 -19.72
C LEU A 17 -4.98 1.56 -21.11
N ALA A 18 -5.53 0.36 -21.25
CA ALA A 18 -6.09 -0.14 -22.51
C ALA A 18 -7.31 0.67 -23.00
N GLY A 19 -8.09 1.27 -22.10
CA GLY A 19 -9.31 2.01 -22.46
C GLY A 19 -9.10 3.43 -23.02
N THR A 20 -7.89 4.00 -22.94
CA THR A 20 -7.66 5.43 -23.23
C THR A 20 -7.22 5.76 -24.67
N ALA A 21 -7.15 4.78 -25.56
CA ALA A 21 -6.50 4.91 -26.87
C ALA A 21 -7.35 5.56 -28.00
N ILE A 22 -8.64 5.83 -27.83
CA ILE A 22 -9.51 6.29 -28.94
C ILE A 22 -10.41 7.46 -28.48
N ILE A 23 -10.63 8.48 -29.34
CA ILE A 23 -11.58 9.64 -29.28
C ILE A 23 -10.88 11.04 -29.31
N ARG A 24 -11.52 12.08 -29.89
CA ARG A 24 -11.03 13.48 -30.04
C ARG A 24 -10.97 14.27 -28.72
N GLU A 25 -10.13 15.31 -28.64
CA GLU A 25 -9.69 16.01 -27.41
C GLU A 25 -10.81 16.51 -26.45
N THR A 26 -11.89 17.10 -26.96
CA THR A 26 -13.00 17.62 -26.13
C THR A 26 -13.90 16.49 -25.61
N SER A 27 -14.26 15.54 -26.48
CA SER A 27 -15.00 14.34 -26.09
C SER A 27 -14.19 13.41 -25.17
N ARG A 28 -12.86 13.49 -25.20
CA ARG A 28 -11.97 12.82 -24.24
C ARG A 28 -12.12 13.37 -22.83
N ARG A 29 -12.24 14.69 -22.66
CA ARG A 29 -12.32 15.29 -21.31
C ARG A 29 -13.62 14.90 -20.61
N ASP A 30 -14.75 15.01 -21.31
CA ASP A 30 -16.06 14.65 -20.74
C ASP A 30 -16.15 13.15 -20.44
N ALA A 31 -15.54 12.31 -21.30
CA ALA A 31 -15.40 10.88 -21.03
C ALA A 31 -14.54 10.60 -19.79
N LEU A 32 -13.41 11.30 -19.62
CA LEU A 32 -12.55 11.16 -18.44
C LEU A 32 -13.25 11.62 -17.15
N LEU A 33 -13.99 12.73 -17.20
CA LEU A 33 -14.80 13.19 -16.05
C LEU A 33 -15.90 12.19 -15.71
N SER A 34 -16.53 11.58 -16.70
CA SER A 34 -17.51 10.52 -16.49
C SER A 34 -16.88 9.26 -15.88
N SER A 35 -15.69 8.85 -16.35
CA SER A 35 -14.93 7.74 -15.76
C SER A 35 -14.49 8.03 -14.32
N LEU A 36 -14.12 9.27 -14.03
CA LEU A 36 -13.83 9.70 -12.67
C LEU A 36 -15.08 9.58 -11.79
N GLN A 37 -16.21 10.13 -12.21
CA GLN A 37 -17.47 10.03 -11.46
C GLN A 37 -17.84 8.57 -11.18
N ALA A 38 -17.71 7.68 -12.18
CA ALA A 38 -17.93 6.24 -12.01
C ALA A 38 -16.93 5.58 -11.04
N THR A 39 -15.66 5.99 -11.07
CA THR A 39 -14.61 5.49 -10.17
C THR A 39 -14.88 5.90 -8.72
N VAL A 40 -15.37 7.13 -8.53
CA VAL A 40 -15.63 7.73 -7.21
C VAL A 40 -16.97 7.30 -6.64
N ALA A 41 -17.97 7.05 -7.49
CA ALA A 41 -19.31 6.63 -7.07
C ALA A 41 -19.23 5.40 -6.16
N GLY A 42 -19.70 5.57 -4.92
CA GLY A 42 -19.77 4.51 -3.92
C GLY A 42 -18.44 4.09 -3.27
N ASN A 43 -17.33 4.81 -3.49
CA ASN A 43 -16.02 4.50 -2.89
C ASN A 43 -15.57 5.62 -1.95
N ALA A 44 -16.16 5.67 -0.75
CA ALA A 44 -15.85 6.70 0.25
C ALA A 44 -14.37 6.69 0.66
N GLU A 45 -13.70 5.53 0.57
CA GLU A 45 -12.29 5.37 0.95
C GLU A 45 -11.33 6.16 0.03
N LEU A 46 -11.76 6.51 -1.19
CA LEU A 46 -10.96 7.33 -2.10
C LEU A 46 -10.77 8.76 -1.59
N SER A 47 -11.63 9.21 -0.67
CA SER A 47 -11.51 10.54 -0.04
C SER A 47 -10.60 10.53 1.18
N PHE A 48 -10.16 9.37 1.68
CA PHE A 48 -9.26 9.32 2.83
C PHE A 48 -7.88 9.82 2.45
N ILE A 49 -7.36 10.81 3.18
CA ILE A 49 -5.97 11.26 3.04
C ILE A 49 -5.11 10.69 4.17
N PRO A 50 -3.82 10.40 3.95
CA PRO A 50 -2.93 9.92 5.00
C PRO A 50 -2.85 10.93 6.15
N GLN A 51 -3.21 10.49 7.35
CA GLN A 51 -3.03 11.27 8.57
C GLN A 51 -1.71 10.89 9.23
N THR A 52 -0.91 11.87 9.66
CA THR A 52 0.31 11.57 10.41
C THR A 52 -0.04 10.93 11.75
N ARG A 53 0.58 9.78 12.03
CA ARG A 53 0.49 9.08 13.32
C ARG A 53 1.88 8.92 13.92
N HIS A 54 1.99 9.26 15.20
CA HIS A 54 3.18 8.99 15.99
C HIS A 54 3.12 7.57 16.56
N ILE A 55 4.16 6.78 16.30
CA ILE A 55 4.33 5.47 16.92
C ILE A 55 4.97 5.67 18.29
N ALA A 56 4.28 5.27 19.35
CA ALA A 56 4.85 5.33 20.68
C ALA A 56 6.08 4.41 20.77
N ALA A 57 7.11 4.85 21.48
CA ALA A 57 8.22 3.97 21.84
C ALA A 57 7.68 2.79 22.66
N PRO A 58 8.24 1.58 22.49
CA PRO A 58 7.77 0.44 23.26
C PRO A 58 7.96 0.76 24.75
N LYS A 59 6.92 0.56 25.56
CA LYS A 59 7.07 0.66 27.02
C LYS A 59 8.15 -0.34 27.41
N SER A 60 9.18 0.13 28.11
CA SER A 60 10.41 -0.61 28.46
C SER A 60 10.19 -1.92 29.23
N SER A 61 8.94 -2.24 29.60
CA SER A 61 8.49 -3.44 30.29
C SER A 61 7.76 -4.46 29.41
N SER A 62 7.69 -4.29 28.08
CA SER A 62 7.01 -5.29 27.23
C SER A 62 7.86 -6.56 27.11
N HIS A 63 7.47 -7.62 27.82
CA HIS A 63 7.99 -8.99 27.73
C HIS A 63 7.69 -9.66 26.37
N GLY A 64 8.00 -8.99 25.27
CA GLY A 64 7.76 -9.49 23.92
C GLY A 64 8.78 -10.53 23.50
N THR A 65 8.33 -11.55 22.75
CA THR A 65 9.24 -12.53 22.13
C THR A 65 9.84 -11.93 20.87
N ARG A 66 11.16 -11.93 20.74
CA ARG A 66 11.82 -11.52 19.49
C ARG A 66 11.64 -12.60 18.43
N ILE A 67 11.16 -12.19 17.26
CA ILE A 67 10.97 -13.06 16.10
C ILE A 67 11.81 -12.53 14.96
N SER A 68 12.51 -13.43 14.28
CA SER A 68 13.28 -13.11 13.08
C SER A 68 12.83 -13.99 11.91
N VAL A 69 12.40 -13.37 10.82
CA VAL A 69 11.83 -14.07 9.66
C VAL A 69 12.02 -13.26 8.39
N ILE A 70 12.29 -13.91 7.26
CA ILE A 70 12.49 -13.27 5.93
C ILE A 70 13.39 -12.02 5.95
N GLY A 71 14.48 -12.04 6.71
CA GLY A 71 15.43 -10.91 6.82
C GLY A 71 14.93 -9.74 7.68
N THR A 72 13.87 -9.95 8.46
CA THR A 72 13.33 -8.97 9.43
C THR A 72 13.53 -9.47 10.85
N SER A 73 13.54 -8.56 11.81
CA SER A 73 13.45 -8.86 13.24
C SER A 73 12.56 -7.86 13.96
N PHE A 74 11.67 -8.34 14.83
CA PHE A 74 10.72 -7.52 15.59
C PHE A 74 10.37 -8.17 16.93
N LEU A 75 9.81 -7.38 17.86
CA LEU A 75 9.21 -7.88 19.10
C LEU A 75 7.74 -8.17 18.87
N SER A 76 7.33 -9.40 19.19
CA SER A 76 5.93 -9.81 19.19
C SER A 76 5.29 -9.44 20.53
N PRO A 77 4.26 -8.57 20.56
CA PRO A 77 3.48 -8.31 21.78
C PRO A 77 2.57 -9.50 22.15
N TRP A 78 2.41 -10.47 21.24
CA TRP A 78 1.51 -11.61 21.39
C TRP A 78 2.21 -12.88 21.91
N GLY A 79 3.49 -12.78 22.29
CA GLY A 79 4.32 -13.93 22.63
C GLY A 79 4.88 -14.67 21.41
N PRO A 80 5.33 -15.93 21.55
CA PRO A 80 5.87 -16.70 20.44
C PRO A 80 4.77 -17.07 19.43
N ALA A 81 5.15 -17.16 18.15
CA ALA A 81 4.23 -17.68 17.13
C ALA A 81 4.00 -19.19 17.35
N THR A 82 2.73 -19.61 17.33
CA THR A 82 2.32 -21.01 17.41
C THR A 82 2.56 -21.76 16.10
N GLN A 83 2.54 -21.04 14.97
CA GLN A 83 2.87 -21.58 13.66
C GLN A 83 3.58 -20.54 12.81
N ILE A 84 4.64 -20.95 12.11
CA ILE A 84 5.36 -20.13 11.15
C ILE A 84 5.43 -20.91 9.82
N THR A 85 4.90 -20.33 8.76
CA THR A 85 5.07 -20.83 7.38
C THR A 85 5.88 -19.81 6.60
N LYS A 86 7.08 -20.18 6.18
CA LYS A 86 8.02 -19.31 5.47
C LYS A 86 8.21 -19.81 4.03
N GLY A 87 8.14 -18.91 3.07
CA GLY A 87 8.72 -19.06 1.74
C GLY A 87 9.90 -18.11 1.56
N ASP A 88 10.41 -18.01 0.33
CA ASP A 88 11.60 -17.19 0.05
C ASP A 88 11.33 -15.69 0.29
N GLU A 89 10.12 -15.24 -0.02
CA GLU A 89 9.75 -13.82 0.02
C GLU A 89 8.54 -13.53 0.91
N ASN A 90 7.98 -14.54 1.55
CA ASN A 90 6.81 -14.36 2.40
C ASN A 90 6.89 -15.20 3.67
N ALA A 91 6.19 -14.74 4.69
CA ALA A 91 6.02 -15.47 5.92
C ALA A 91 4.60 -15.28 6.44
N ASN A 92 4.01 -16.33 6.97
CA ASN A 92 2.75 -16.29 7.70
C ASN A 92 3.02 -16.78 9.12
N LEU A 93 2.67 -15.96 10.10
CA LEU A 93 2.83 -16.23 11.51
C LEU A 93 1.46 -16.25 12.17
N GLN A 94 1.16 -17.32 12.89
CA GLN A 94 -0.03 -17.46 13.72
C GLN A 94 0.39 -17.34 15.18
N PHE A 95 -0.34 -16.55 15.97
CA PHE A 95 -0.07 -16.37 17.42
C PHE A 95 -1.18 -16.98 18.26
N SER A 96 -2.43 -16.68 17.92
CA SER A 96 -3.64 -17.26 18.54
C SER A 96 -4.64 -17.63 17.46
N ARG A 97 -5.86 -18.09 17.79
CA ARG A 97 -6.91 -18.29 16.76
C ARG A 97 -7.33 -17.00 16.05
N GLU A 98 -7.09 -15.85 16.67
CA GLU A 98 -7.57 -14.56 16.20
C GLU A 98 -6.45 -13.68 15.64
N ILE A 99 -5.22 -13.86 16.15
CA ILE A 99 -4.07 -13.03 15.82
C ILE A 99 -3.16 -13.74 14.84
N SER A 100 -2.98 -13.11 13.68
CA SER A 100 -2.03 -13.56 12.65
C SER A 100 -1.36 -12.38 11.96
N LEU A 101 -0.17 -12.64 11.44
CA LEU A 101 0.64 -11.67 10.73
C LEU A 101 1.21 -12.32 9.47
N SER A 102 0.91 -11.76 8.31
CA SER A 102 1.51 -12.16 7.04
C SER A 102 2.48 -11.06 6.59
N LEU A 103 3.75 -11.39 6.36
CA LEU A 103 4.72 -10.50 5.74
C LEU A 103 4.99 -10.96 4.31
N PHE A 104 5.11 -9.99 3.42
CA PHE A 104 5.58 -10.16 2.05
C PHE A 104 6.71 -9.16 1.84
N ARG A 105 7.87 -9.66 1.41
CA ARG A 105 8.96 -8.81 0.94
C ARG A 105 8.51 -8.22 -0.39
N GLY A 106 8.30 -6.91 -0.40
CA GLY A 106 7.96 -6.19 -1.62
C GLY A 106 9.17 -6.15 -2.56
N ASN A 107 8.91 -5.92 -3.84
CA ASN A 107 9.95 -5.57 -4.79
C ASN A 107 9.35 -4.51 -5.73
N ALA A 108 9.84 -3.27 -5.64
CA ALA A 108 9.40 -2.17 -6.50
C ALA A 108 9.60 -2.50 -7.99
N GLU A 109 10.61 -3.31 -8.33
CA GLU A 109 10.78 -3.82 -9.69
C GLU A 109 9.67 -4.79 -10.09
N ARG A 110 9.01 -5.53 -9.18
CA ARG A 110 7.85 -6.37 -9.55
C ARG A 110 6.67 -5.54 -10.01
N PHE A 111 6.46 -4.39 -9.39
CA PHE A 111 5.43 -3.45 -9.84
C PHE A 111 5.74 -3.00 -11.27
N LEU A 112 6.95 -2.53 -11.55
CA LEU A 112 7.39 -2.12 -12.88
C LEU A 112 7.40 -3.28 -13.89
N ASN A 113 7.90 -4.43 -13.49
CA ASN A 113 7.99 -5.64 -14.31
C ASN A 113 6.61 -6.19 -14.65
N PHE A 114 5.61 -6.04 -13.78
CA PHE A 114 4.24 -6.40 -14.12
C PHE A 114 3.72 -5.56 -15.28
N PHE A 115 3.87 -4.23 -15.23
CA PHE A 115 3.43 -3.35 -16.31
C PHE A 115 4.21 -3.60 -17.60
N SER A 116 5.53 -3.79 -17.50
CA SER A 116 6.36 -4.18 -18.66
C SER A 116 5.89 -5.47 -19.34
N ARG A 117 5.41 -6.45 -18.56
CA ARG A 117 4.99 -7.77 -19.05
C ARG A 117 3.55 -7.81 -19.57
N HIS A 118 2.66 -6.96 -19.07
CA HIS A 118 1.23 -7.00 -19.40
C HIS A 118 0.74 -5.84 -20.28
N GLY A 119 1.59 -4.85 -20.56
CA GLY A 119 1.29 -3.80 -21.54
C GLY A 119 2.58 -3.12 -21.96
N GLY A 120 3.27 -3.63 -22.98
CA GLY A 120 4.65 -3.25 -23.37
C GLY A 120 4.97 -1.76 -23.61
N ASN A 121 4.00 -0.84 -23.47
CA ASN A 121 4.16 0.61 -23.50
C ASN A 121 3.95 1.31 -22.12
N ASP A 122 3.60 0.56 -21.08
CA ASP A 122 3.04 1.08 -19.84
C ASP A 122 4.09 1.65 -18.89
N VAL A 123 5.33 1.13 -18.85
CA VAL A 123 6.36 1.74 -17.98
C VAL A 123 6.82 3.10 -18.51
N ALA A 124 6.94 3.27 -19.83
CA ALA A 124 7.22 4.57 -20.42
C ALA A 124 6.04 5.54 -20.22
N TYR A 125 4.80 5.02 -20.29
CA TYR A 125 3.60 5.79 -19.95
C TYR A 125 3.57 6.21 -18.49
N LEU A 126 3.81 5.29 -17.55
CA LEU A 126 3.89 5.57 -16.11
C LEU A 126 4.99 6.58 -15.82
N ARG A 127 6.18 6.46 -16.42
CA ARG A 127 7.25 7.47 -16.36
C ARG A 127 6.80 8.84 -16.87
N ARG A 128 6.02 8.87 -17.95
CA ARG A 128 5.49 10.11 -18.52
C ARG A 128 4.41 10.75 -17.65
N GLN A 129 3.53 9.95 -17.04
CA GLN A 129 2.39 10.44 -16.25
C GLN A 129 2.77 10.77 -14.80
N LEU A 130 3.61 9.93 -14.17
CA LEU A 130 3.95 10.01 -12.75
C LEU A 130 5.33 10.63 -12.51
N GLY A 131 6.06 10.98 -13.57
CA GLY A 131 7.44 11.48 -13.50
C GLY A 131 8.45 10.39 -13.13
N THR A 132 9.64 10.78 -12.68
CA THR A 132 10.68 9.83 -12.23
C THR A 132 10.71 9.66 -10.72
N SER A 133 9.91 10.40 -9.96
CA SER A 133 9.87 10.35 -8.49
C SER A 133 9.56 8.95 -7.94
N PHE A 134 8.69 8.19 -8.62
CA PHE A 134 8.42 6.80 -8.24
C PHE A 134 9.62 5.84 -8.42
N LEU A 135 10.58 6.21 -9.29
CA LEU A 135 11.83 5.46 -9.46
C LEU A 135 12.84 5.79 -8.36
N GLN A 136 12.68 6.92 -7.67
CA GLN A 136 13.61 7.40 -6.65
C GLN A 136 13.29 6.83 -5.27
N SER A 137 12.01 6.64 -4.95
CA SER A 137 11.60 6.10 -3.65
C SER A 137 10.21 5.44 -3.73
N PRO A 138 10.09 4.14 -3.40
CA PRO A 138 8.81 3.47 -3.27
C PRO A 138 7.88 4.18 -2.27
N LEU A 139 8.44 4.74 -1.19
CA LEU A 139 7.67 5.51 -0.21
C LEU A 139 6.97 6.72 -0.86
N LEU A 140 7.68 7.50 -1.68
CA LEU A 140 7.09 8.67 -2.36
C LEU A 140 5.98 8.26 -3.32
N PHE A 141 6.13 7.12 -3.98
CA PHE A 141 5.09 6.60 -4.87
C PHE A 141 3.82 6.24 -4.11
N TYR A 142 3.94 5.55 -2.98
CA TYR A 142 2.79 5.26 -2.12
C TYR A 142 2.18 6.52 -1.52
N ASP A 143 2.99 7.51 -1.14
CA ASP A 143 2.52 8.80 -0.64
C ASP A 143 1.65 9.50 -1.69
N GLN A 144 2.10 9.53 -2.95
CA GLN A 144 1.36 10.10 -4.06
C GLN A 144 0.03 9.36 -4.31
N ILE A 145 0.05 8.03 -4.36
CA ILE A 145 -1.17 7.23 -4.55
C ILE A 145 -2.16 7.48 -3.41
N LEU A 146 -1.71 7.39 -2.16
CA LEU A 146 -2.61 7.44 -1.01
C LEU A 146 -3.12 8.85 -0.74
N ALA A 147 -2.37 9.90 -1.08
CA ALA A 147 -2.79 11.29 -1.00
C ALA A 147 -3.75 11.72 -2.14
N SER A 148 -3.89 10.92 -3.19
CA SER A 148 -4.75 11.23 -4.33
C SER A 148 -6.23 11.23 -3.94
N THR A 149 -6.97 12.27 -4.33
CA THR A 149 -8.40 12.40 -4.01
C THR A 149 -9.18 12.93 -5.21
N PRO A 150 -10.48 12.65 -5.31
CA PRO A 150 -11.31 13.23 -6.37
C PRO A 150 -11.28 14.76 -6.40
N ALA A 151 -11.03 15.40 -5.24
CA ALA A 151 -10.94 16.85 -5.12
C ALA A 151 -9.69 17.45 -5.77
N ASN A 152 -8.70 16.63 -6.12
CA ASN A 152 -7.51 17.07 -6.87
C ASN A 152 -7.86 17.40 -8.34
N ILE A 153 -9.03 16.98 -8.82
CA ILE A 153 -9.50 17.26 -10.18
C ILE A 153 -10.47 18.43 -10.15
N SER A 154 -10.10 19.50 -10.84
CA SER A 154 -10.92 20.68 -11.05
C SER A 154 -11.64 20.59 -12.39
N PRO A 155 -12.81 21.25 -12.56
CA PRO A 155 -13.40 21.50 -13.87
C PRO A 155 -12.48 22.25 -14.85
N PHE A 156 -11.34 22.78 -14.41
CA PHE A 156 -10.36 23.44 -15.28
C PHE A 156 -9.06 22.63 -15.46
N SER A 157 -8.99 21.43 -14.92
CA SER A 157 -7.82 20.55 -15.06
C SER A 157 -7.59 20.16 -16.53
N TRP A 158 -6.31 20.06 -16.91
CA TRP A 158 -5.94 19.57 -18.24
C TRP A 158 -6.21 18.07 -18.34
N ALA A 159 -6.46 17.59 -19.57
CA ALA A 159 -6.75 16.17 -19.81
C ALA A 159 -5.62 15.24 -19.31
N HIS A 160 -4.37 15.72 -19.31
CA HIS A 160 -3.23 15.02 -18.74
C HIS A 160 -3.37 14.83 -17.22
N ASP A 161 -3.66 15.90 -16.49
CA ASP A 161 -3.81 15.86 -15.03
C ASP A 161 -4.96 14.94 -14.61
N ILE A 162 -6.08 14.99 -15.35
CA ILE A 162 -7.23 14.11 -15.09
C ILE A 162 -6.85 12.64 -15.28
N LYS A 163 -6.06 12.30 -16.30
CA LYS A 163 -5.60 10.92 -16.54
C LYS A 163 -4.66 10.44 -15.45
N THR A 164 -3.72 11.28 -15.04
CA THR A 164 -2.78 10.95 -13.96
C THR A 164 -3.52 10.71 -12.66
N GLU A 165 -4.46 11.59 -12.29
CA GLU A 165 -5.22 11.42 -11.06
C GLU A 165 -6.18 10.22 -11.14
N LEU A 166 -6.81 9.95 -12.29
CA LEU A 166 -7.64 8.75 -12.46
C LEU A 166 -6.84 7.45 -12.27
N LEU A 167 -5.60 7.41 -12.78
CA LEU A 167 -4.68 6.30 -12.54
C LEU A 167 -4.37 6.16 -11.05
N LEU A 168 -4.00 7.25 -10.38
CA LEU A 168 -3.68 7.22 -8.95
C LEU A 168 -4.88 6.81 -8.09
N LEU A 169 -6.08 7.31 -8.39
CA LEU A 169 -7.32 6.91 -7.72
C LEU A 169 -7.65 5.44 -7.95
N THR A 170 -7.38 4.90 -9.14
CA THR A 170 -7.54 3.47 -9.44
C THR A 170 -6.59 2.61 -8.61
N LEU A 171 -5.32 3.02 -8.52
CA LEU A 171 -4.32 2.35 -7.67
C LEU A 171 -4.74 2.42 -6.20
N LYS A 172 -5.12 3.62 -5.72
CA LYS A 172 -5.59 3.84 -4.36
C LYS A 172 -6.78 2.95 -4.03
N LYS A 173 -7.79 2.89 -4.91
CA LYS A 173 -8.96 2.01 -4.75
C LYS A 173 -8.55 0.58 -4.46
N SER A 174 -7.53 0.09 -5.17
CA SER A 174 -7.07 -1.29 -4.98
C SER A 174 -6.27 -1.48 -3.69
N LEU A 175 -5.58 -0.46 -3.18
CA LEU A 175 -4.91 -0.49 -1.88
C LEU A 175 -5.90 -0.33 -0.71
N THR A 176 -7.01 0.37 -0.91
CA THR A 176 -7.97 0.72 0.15
C THR A 176 -9.30 -0.04 0.08
N LYS A 177 -9.46 -1.02 -0.83
CA LYS A 177 -10.73 -1.70 -1.10
C LYS A 177 -11.45 -2.27 0.13
N GLU A 178 -10.68 -2.67 1.15
CA GLU A 178 -11.19 -3.26 2.39
C GLU A 178 -10.84 -2.39 3.62
N ALA A 179 -10.56 -1.11 3.41
CA ALA A 179 -10.09 -0.22 4.47
C ALA A 179 -11.24 0.51 5.16
N LYS A 180 -11.45 0.22 6.45
CA LYS A 180 -12.34 0.99 7.31
C LYS A 180 -11.56 1.91 8.23
N GLY A 181 -11.98 3.17 8.32
CA GLY A 181 -11.53 4.12 9.34
C GLY A 181 -10.43 5.10 8.93
N GLY A 182 -9.69 4.84 7.85
CA GLY A 182 -8.71 5.80 7.32
C GLY A 182 -7.38 5.21 6.89
N ILE A 183 -6.44 6.12 6.60
CA ILE A 183 -5.06 5.87 6.20
C ILE A 183 -4.16 6.68 7.14
N TRP A 184 -3.13 6.07 7.68
CA TRP A 184 -2.17 6.74 8.56
C TRP A 184 -0.76 6.60 8.02
N LYS A 185 -0.05 7.72 7.91
CA LYS A 185 1.39 7.75 7.64
C LYS A 185 2.14 7.77 8.94
N PHE A 186 3.19 6.97 9.08
CA PHE A 186 3.98 6.90 10.30
C PHE A 186 5.47 6.80 10.00
N SER A 187 6.27 7.17 11.00
CA SER A 187 7.73 7.05 10.98
C SER A 187 8.21 6.55 12.33
N THR A 188 9.17 5.63 12.31
CA THR A 188 9.96 5.23 13.47
C THR A 188 11.42 5.65 13.24
N LYS A 189 12.33 5.20 14.12
CA LYS A 189 13.77 5.37 13.91
C LYS A 189 14.31 4.53 12.75
N THR A 190 13.65 3.42 12.42
CA THR A 190 14.18 2.38 11.52
C THR A 190 13.39 2.24 10.23
N LEU A 191 12.17 2.76 10.17
CA LEU A 191 11.30 2.63 9.00
C LEU A 191 10.26 3.74 8.92
N GLN A 192 9.72 3.91 7.70
CA GLN A 192 8.57 4.75 7.42
C GLN A 192 7.49 3.90 6.78
N GLY A 193 6.23 4.32 6.85
CA GLY A 193 5.18 3.51 6.29
C GLY A 193 3.79 4.09 6.36
N PHE A 194 2.85 3.27 5.88
CA PHE A 194 1.43 3.55 5.92
C PHE A 194 0.69 2.40 6.59
N GLN A 195 -0.30 2.72 7.41
CA GLN A 195 -1.34 1.80 7.86
C GLN A 195 -2.63 2.15 7.12
N ILE A 196 -3.24 1.14 6.53
CA ILE A 196 -4.56 1.24 5.91
C ILE A 196 -5.53 0.43 6.78
N GLY A 197 -6.55 1.11 7.30
CA GLY A 197 -7.55 0.51 8.17
C GLY A 197 -7.33 0.74 9.66
N ASN A 198 -8.43 0.74 10.42
CA ASN A 198 -8.48 0.94 11.86
C ASN A 198 -8.79 -0.39 12.56
N PRO A 199 -7.91 -0.91 13.43
CA PRO A 199 -8.14 -2.18 14.12
C PRO A 199 -9.38 -2.17 15.04
N LYS A 200 -9.91 -0.98 15.41
CA LYS A 200 -11.17 -0.86 16.16
C LYS A 200 -12.41 -1.08 15.29
N LEU A 201 -12.30 -0.86 13.98
CA LEU A 201 -13.43 -0.91 13.04
C LEU A 201 -13.39 -2.14 12.13
N GLN A 202 -12.24 -2.80 12.06
CA GLN A 202 -12.06 -4.01 11.27
C GLN A 202 -10.97 -4.90 11.83
N LYS A 203 -11.11 -6.20 11.56
CA LYS A 203 -10.17 -7.22 12.05
C LYS A 203 -8.82 -7.16 11.35
N VAL A 204 -8.78 -6.76 10.09
CA VAL A 204 -7.57 -6.80 9.25
C VAL A 204 -7.08 -5.37 8.99
N VAL A 205 -5.80 -5.13 9.18
CA VAL A 205 -5.12 -3.90 8.75
C VAL A 205 -3.97 -4.24 7.82
N PHE A 206 -3.71 -3.35 6.86
CA PHE A 206 -2.60 -3.46 5.93
C PHE A 206 -1.54 -2.44 6.33
N LEU A 207 -0.28 -2.86 6.34
CA LEU A 207 0.86 -2.01 6.61
C LEU A 207 1.81 -2.08 5.41
N TYR A 208 2.24 -0.92 4.93
CA TYR A 208 3.25 -0.78 3.90
C TYR A 208 4.49 -0.20 4.58
N LEU A 209 5.55 -1.00 4.69
CA LEU A 209 6.75 -0.66 5.45
C LEU A 209 7.91 -0.41 4.49
N PHE A 210 8.60 0.71 4.69
CA PHE A 210 9.76 1.11 3.90
C PHE A 210 10.94 1.30 4.83
N THR A 211 11.95 0.45 4.64
CA THR A 211 13.26 0.60 5.28
C THR A 211 14.28 1.07 4.24
N PRO A 212 15.47 1.56 4.64
CA PRO A 212 16.52 1.90 3.69
C PRO A 212 16.96 0.71 2.81
N ALA A 213 16.79 -0.53 3.29
CA ALA A 213 17.23 -1.73 2.59
C ALA A 213 16.13 -2.37 1.73
N GLN A 214 14.87 -2.32 2.19
CA GLN A 214 13.80 -3.17 1.68
C GLN A 214 12.41 -2.62 2.00
N GLU A 215 11.44 -2.94 1.15
CA GLU A 215 10.01 -2.73 1.39
C GLU A 215 9.29 -4.02 1.81
N TYR A 216 8.24 -3.89 2.62
CA TYR A 216 7.41 -4.99 3.06
C TYR A 216 5.94 -4.63 3.07
N ASP A 217 5.10 -5.55 2.60
CA ASP A 217 3.67 -5.52 2.86
C ASP A 217 3.38 -6.43 4.03
N VAL A 218 2.66 -5.92 5.01
CA VAL A 218 2.26 -6.68 6.19
C VAL A 218 0.75 -6.64 6.35
N VAL A 219 0.15 -7.82 6.51
CA VAL A 219 -1.26 -7.97 6.87
C VAL A 219 -1.32 -8.42 8.31
N VAL A 220 -1.90 -7.58 9.18
CA VAL A 220 -2.12 -7.91 10.58
C VAL A 220 -3.61 -8.14 10.79
N SER A 221 -3.96 -9.25 11.43
CA SER A 221 -5.34 -9.61 11.74
C SER A 221 -5.50 -9.79 13.24
N GLY A 222 -6.58 -9.25 13.81
CA GLY A 222 -6.99 -9.44 15.20
C GLY A 222 -6.18 -8.68 16.25
N ALA A 223 -5.20 -7.87 15.85
CA ALA A 223 -4.40 -7.06 16.77
C ALA A 223 -5.05 -5.71 17.07
N SER A 224 -4.85 -5.22 18.29
CA SER A 224 -5.15 -3.86 18.71
C SER A 224 -4.13 -2.85 18.17
N GLN A 225 -4.45 -1.55 18.26
CA GLN A 225 -3.54 -0.50 17.83
C GLN A 225 -2.24 -0.46 18.64
N GLU A 226 -2.29 -0.69 19.96
CA GLU A 226 -1.11 -0.69 20.83
C GLU A 226 -0.15 -1.85 20.47
N GLU A 227 -0.70 -3.01 20.13
CA GLU A 227 0.09 -4.16 19.67
C GLU A 227 0.74 -3.90 18.31
N ILE A 228 -0.01 -3.30 17.37
CA ILE A 228 0.55 -2.90 16.06
C ILE A 228 1.68 -1.89 16.26
N ASP A 229 1.51 -0.90 17.14
CA ASP A 229 2.55 0.11 17.40
C ASP A 229 3.79 -0.52 18.07
N THR A 230 3.59 -1.51 18.95
CA THR A 230 4.70 -2.29 19.54
C THR A 230 5.48 -3.07 18.46
N PHE A 231 4.77 -3.73 17.55
CA PHE A 231 5.37 -4.40 16.40
C PHE A 231 6.17 -3.40 15.54
N LEU A 232 5.55 -2.28 15.14
CA LEU A 232 6.18 -1.27 14.27
C LEU A 232 7.40 -0.62 14.91
N SER A 233 7.33 -0.31 16.21
CA SER A 233 8.41 0.36 16.93
C SER A 233 9.68 -0.48 17.08
N SER A 234 9.55 -1.81 16.98
CA SER A 234 10.64 -2.77 17.13
C SER A 234 11.08 -3.40 15.82
N PHE A 235 10.40 -3.10 14.71
CA PHE A 235 10.69 -3.68 13.41
C PHE A 235 12.02 -3.18 12.85
N THR A 236 12.83 -4.14 12.42
CA THR A 236 14.12 -3.94 11.78
C THR A 236 14.23 -4.87 10.58
N ALA A 237 14.86 -4.40 9.51
CA ALA A 237 15.21 -5.21 8.36
C ALA A 237 16.73 -5.28 8.26
N SER A 238 17.25 -6.48 8.07
CA SER A 238 18.67 -6.69 7.78
C SER A 238 18.89 -6.50 6.29
N SER A 239 19.90 -5.71 5.91
CA SER A 239 20.46 -5.78 4.58
C SER A 239 21.04 -7.17 4.38
N THR A 240 20.44 -8.00 3.53
CA THR A 240 21.07 -9.24 3.08
C THR A 240 22.35 -8.85 2.35
N SER A 241 23.49 -9.17 2.97
CA SER A 241 24.82 -9.21 2.36
C SER A 241 24.89 -10.27 1.27
#